data_AF-A0A522BUQ0-F1
#
_entry.id   AF-A0A522BUQ0-F1
#
_cell.length_a   1.000
_cell.length_b   1.000
_cell.length_c   1.000
_cell.angle_alpha   90.00
_cell.angle_beta   90.00
_cell.angle_gamma   90.00
#
_symmetry.space_group_name_H-M   'P 1'
#
loop_
_entity.id
_entity.type
_entity.pdbx_description
1 polymer ?
#
loop_
_entity_poly.entity_id
_entity_poly.type
_entity_poly.pdbx_seq_one_letter_code
_entity_poly.pdbx_strand_id
1 'polypeptide(L)'
;MQDLLAILPALPLGGDGKPDYAAADTDLLRQLCEHAEDCMRVAQSGLQGIGTLLVHAAPETELGSVAGDVVEAIGHLLAELGDLAGHCLIVAAACRAQLAARETMEPARRPPRADRRPRRRV
;
A
#
# COMPACT_ATOMS: atom_id res chain seq x y z
N MET A 1 8.46 -1.53 5.71
CA MET A 1 7.69 -1.91 6.92
C MET A 1 7.92 -0.96 8.08
N GLN A 2 9.17 -0.63 8.43
CA GLN A 2 9.45 0.33 9.52
C GLN A 2 8.74 1.68 9.30
N ASP A 3 8.85 2.25 8.10
CA ASP A 3 8.23 3.55 7.80
C ASP A 3 6.70 3.49 7.83
N LEU A 4 6.13 2.37 7.37
CA LEU A 4 4.69 2.10 7.51
C LEU A 4 4.28 2.09 8.99
N LEU A 5 4.99 1.36 9.85
CA LEU A 5 4.65 1.31 11.28
C LEU A 5 4.85 2.67 11.98
N ALA A 6 5.84 3.45 11.55
CA ALA A 6 6.10 4.78 12.11
C ALA A 6 4.99 5.78 11.77
N ILE A 7 4.32 5.61 10.63
CA ILE A 7 3.28 6.55 10.18
C ILE A 7 1.88 6.24 10.73
N LEU A 8 1.60 4.98 11.09
CA LEU A 8 0.27 4.57 11.60
C LEU A 8 -0.24 5.39 12.79
N PRO A 9 0.58 5.75 13.80
CA PRO A 9 0.10 6.56 14.94
C PRO A 9 -0.36 7.97 14.57
N ALA A 10 0.05 8.49 13.40
CA ALA A 10 -0.38 9.80 12.92
C ALA A 10 -1.74 9.77 12.20
N LEU A 11 -2.29 8.58 11.93
CA LEU A 11 -3.51 8.41 11.17
C LEU A 11 -4.73 8.77 12.04
N PRO A 12 -5.62 9.68 11.60
CA PRO A 12 -6.85 9.95 12.32
C PRO A 12 -7.71 8.70 12.43
N LEU A 13 -8.40 8.56 13.56
CA LEU A 13 -9.32 7.47 13.80
C LEU A 13 -10.76 8.00 13.85
N GLY A 14 -11.68 7.26 13.23
CA GLY A 14 -13.11 7.49 13.36
C GLY A 14 -13.65 7.02 14.71
N GLY A 15 -14.93 7.28 14.97
CA GLY A 15 -15.60 6.89 16.22
C GLY A 15 -15.69 5.37 16.45
N ASP A 16 -15.45 4.56 15.42
CA ASP A 16 -15.38 3.10 15.48
C ASP A 16 -13.95 2.58 15.70
N GLY A 17 -12.97 3.48 15.89
CA GLY A 17 -11.56 3.14 16.07
C GLY A 17 -10.85 2.73 14.78
N LYS A 18 -11.48 2.85 13.61
CA LYS A 18 -10.85 2.58 12.32
C LYS A 18 -10.22 3.84 11.74
N PRO A 19 -9.25 3.69 10.82
CA PRO A 19 -8.69 4.82 10.09
C PRO A 19 -9.74 5.69 9.39
N ASP A 20 -9.74 6.98 9.70
CA ASP A 20 -10.48 8.02 8.97
C ASP A 20 -9.57 8.64 7.92
N TYR A 21 -9.53 8.02 6.74
CA TYR A 21 -8.78 8.52 5.60
C TYR A 21 -9.29 9.87 5.09
N ALA A 22 -10.58 10.19 5.30
CA ALA A 22 -11.15 11.45 4.84
C ALA A 22 -10.61 12.63 5.65
N ALA A 23 -10.41 12.44 6.97
CA ALA A 23 -9.83 13.42 7.88
C ALA A 23 -8.29 13.53 7.81
N ALA A 24 -7.60 12.56 7.21
CA ALA A 24 -6.14 12.56 7.10
C ALA A 24 -5.59 13.65 6.18
N ASP A 25 -4.40 14.19 6.46
CA ASP A 25 -3.74 15.13 5.56
C ASP A 25 -3.34 14.47 4.22
N THR A 26 -3.25 15.25 3.13
CA THR A 26 -2.94 14.72 1.79
C THR A 26 -1.53 14.12 1.71
N ASP A 27 -0.54 14.74 2.35
CA ASP A 27 0.82 14.23 2.33
C ASP A 27 0.96 12.98 3.21
N LEU A 28 0.21 12.92 4.31
CA LEU A 28 0.07 11.71 5.13
C LEU A 28 -0.51 10.55 4.32
N LEU A 29 -1.58 10.78 3.54
CA LEU A 29 -2.18 9.75 2.67
C LEU A 29 -1.23 9.27 1.58
N ARG A 30 -0.41 10.16 0.99
CA ARG A 30 0.60 9.79 -0.02
C ARG A 30 1.67 8.90 0.58
N GLN A 31 2.25 9.32 1.71
CA GLN A 31 3.29 8.54 2.39
C GLN A 31 2.76 7.19 2.87
N LEU A 32 1.54 7.15 3.42
CA LEU A 32 0.90 5.91 3.84
C LEU A 32 0.69 4.96 2.66
N CYS A 33 0.24 5.48 1.51
CA CYS A 33 0.08 4.70 0.28
C CYS A 33 1.43 4.10 -0.17
N GLU A 34 2.47 4.92 -0.27
CA GLU A 34 3.80 4.50 -0.71
C GLU A 34 4.39 3.43 0.22
N HIS A 35 4.37 3.66 1.53
CA HIS A 35 4.90 2.71 2.51
C HIS A 35 4.10 1.40 2.57
N ALA A 36 2.79 1.45 2.33
CA ALA A 36 1.95 0.26 2.22
C ALA A 36 2.29 -0.54 0.95
N GLU A 37 2.47 0.12 -0.20
CA GLU A 37 2.90 -0.53 -1.44
C GLU A 37 4.30 -1.15 -1.33
N ASP A 38 5.23 -0.46 -0.66
CA ASP A 38 6.56 -0.99 -0.37
C ASP A 38 6.48 -2.25 0.50
N CYS A 39 5.68 -2.21 1.57
CA CYS A 39 5.50 -3.35 2.46
C CYS A 39 4.86 -4.54 1.73
N MET A 40 3.85 -4.28 0.91
CA MET A 40 3.22 -5.29 0.05
C MET A 40 4.23 -5.93 -0.90
N ARG A 41 5.05 -5.12 -1.59
CA ARG A 41 6.06 -5.60 -2.54
C ARG A 41 7.13 -6.46 -1.85
N VAL A 42 7.59 -6.05 -0.68
CA VAL A 42 8.53 -6.86 0.13
C VAL A 42 7.90 -8.18 0.53
N ALA A 43 6.66 -8.18 1.03
CA ALA A 43 5.96 -9.41 1.39
C ALA A 43 5.78 -10.34 0.18
N GLN A 44 5.37 -9.81 -0.98
CA GLN A 44 5.24 -10.57 -2.22
C GLN A 44 6.58 -11.14 -2.71
N SER A 45 7.66 -10.39 -2.60
CA SER A 45 9.00 -10.89 -2.92
C SER A 45 9.41 -12.04 -1.98
N GLY A 46 9.09 -11.93 -0.69
CA GLY A 46 9.27 -13.01 0.28
C GLY A 46 8.46 -14.26 -0.07
N LEU A 47 7.17 -14.10 -0.41
CA LEU A 47 6.30 -15.18 -0.87
C LEU A 47 6.89 -15.91 -2.08
N GLN A 48 7.40 -15.17 -3.07
CA GLN A 48 8.05 -15.75 -4.25
C GLN A 48 9.30 -16.55 -3.86
N GLY A 49 10.20 -15.96 -3.05
CA GLY A 49 11.41 -16.63 -2.61
C GLY A 49 11.13 -17.92 -1.84
N ILE A 50 10.18 -17.88 -0.91
CA ILE A 50 9.74 -19.06 -0.15
C ILE A 50 9.11 -20.11 -1.07
N GLY A 51 8.25 -19.68 -2.00
CA GLY A 51 7.65 -20.58 -2.99
C GLY A 51 8.71 -21.30 -3.83
N THR A 52 9.75 -20.60 -4.28
CA THR A 52 10.89 -21.21 -4.97
C THR A 52 11.61 -22.22 -4.09
N LEU A 53 11.86 -21.91 -2.82
CA LEU A 53 12.48 -22.85 -1.88
C LEU A 53 11.66 -24.13 -1.69
N LEU A 54 10.33 -24.01 -1.55
CA LEU A 54 9.45 -25.17 -1.40
C LEU A 54 9.47 -26.09 -2.61
N VAL A 55 9.48 -25.54 -3.82
CA VAL A 55 9.59 -26.34 -5.06
C VAL A 55 10.85 -27.21 -5.05
N HIS A 56 11.96 -26.67 -4.54
CA HIS A 56 13.22 -27.40 -4.43
C HIS A 56 13.30 -28.33 -3.22
N ALA A 57 12.62 -28.00 -2.12
CA ALA A 57 12.62 -28.80 -0.90
C ALA A 57 11.62 -29.96 -0.93
N ALA A 58 10.60 -29.92 -1.79
CA ALA A 58 9.55 -30.94 -1.84
C ALA A 58 10.09 -32.39 -2.00
N PRO A 59 11.02 -32.70 -2.91
CA PRO A 59 11.57 -34.06 -3.01
C PRO A 59 12.31 -34.51 -1.74
N GLU A 60 12.97 -33.59 -1.06
CA GLU A 60 13.71 -33.85 0.18
C GLU A 60 12.78 -34.18 1.36
N THR A 61 11.53 -33.72 1.31
CA THR A 61 10.52 -34.09 2.32
C THR A 61 10.07 -35.54 2.16
N GLU A 62 9.98 -36.05 0.92
CA GLU A 62 9.66 -37.45 0.63
C GLU A 62 10.80 -38.39 1.03
N LEU A 63 12.04 -37.90 0.93
CA LEU A 63 13.25 -38.62 1.36
C LEU A 63 13.50 -38.54 2.88
N GLY A 64 12.70 -37.74 3.60
CA GLY A 64 12.83 -37.54 5.05
C GLY A 64 14.04 -36.70 5.49
N SER A 65 14.76 -36.10 4.55
CA SER A 65 15.87 -35.16 4.82
C SER A 65 15.35 -33.78 5.27
N VAL A 66 14.10 -33.46 4.93
CA VAL A 66 13.35 -32.31 5.49
C VAL A 66 12.15 -32.85 6.26
N ALA A 67 12.05 -32.46 7.53
CA ALA A 67 10.93 -32.85 8.38
C ALA A 67 9.62 -32.16 7.95
N GLY A 68 8.50 -32.88 8.02
CA GLY A 68 7.19 -32.39 7.54
C GLY A 68 6.66 -31.16 8.29
N ASP A 69 7.00 -31.01 9.56
CA ASP A 69 6.68 -29.84 10.39
C ASP A 69 7.36 -28.56 9.87
N VAL A 70 8.51 -28.68 9.21
CA VAL A 70 9.17 -27.55 8.52
C VAL A 70 8.31 -27.06 7.36
N VAL A 71 7.74 -27.98 6.56
CA VAL A 71 6.86 -27.62 5.44
C VAL A 71 5.58 -26.96 5.94
N GLU A 72 5.00 -27.49 7.01
CA GLU A 72 3.82 -26.91 7.67
C GLU A 72 4.11 -25.48 8.18
N ALA A 73 5.23 -25.28 8.89
CA ALA A 73 5.64 -23.97 9.36
C ALA A 73 5.85 -22.96 8.22
N ILE A 74 6.43 -23.40 7.10
CA ILE A 74 6.58 -22.56 5.90
C ILE A 74 5.21 -22.23 5.29
N GLY A 75 4.28 -23.20 5.24
CA GLY A 75 2.92 -22.98 4.77
C GLY A 75 2.18 -21.91 5.60
N HIS A 76 2.33 -21.95 6.92
CA HIS A 76 1.82 -20.90 7.80
C HIS A 76 2.44 -19.54 7.50
N LEU A 77 3.77 -19.46 7.33
CA LEU A 77 4.44 -18.21 6.99
C LEU A 77 3.96 -17.64 5.65
N LEU A 78 3.72 -18.48 4.64
CA LEU A 78 3.15 -18.05 3.37
C LEU A 78 1.75 -17.44 3.54
N ALA A 79 0.91 -18.03 4.38
CA ALA A 79 -0.41 -17.49 4.67
C ALA A 79 -0.31 -16.11 5.36
N GLU A 80 0.52 -15.99 6.40
CA GLU A 80 0.72 -14.74 7.15
C GLU A 80 1.27 -13.60 6.26
N LEU A 81 2.23 -13.91 5.39
CA LEU A 81 2.76 -12.93 4.43
C LEU A 81 1.72 -12.53 3.37
N GLY A 82 0.87 -13.47 2.95
CA GLY A 82 -0.25 -13.21 2.06
C GLY A 82 -1.26 -12.25 2.68
N ASP A 83 -1.64 -12.50 3.93
CA ASP A 83 -2.55 -11.64 4.69
C ASP A 83 -1.95 -10.24 4.90
N LEU A 84 -0.67 -10.14 5.25
CA LEU A 84 0.02 -8.85 5.36
C LEU A 84 -0.02 -8.06 4.04
N ALA A 85 0.31 -8.72 2.92
CA ALA A 85 0.27 -8.10 1.60
C ALA A 85 -1.15 -7.63 1.23
N GLY A 86 -2.17 -8.43 1.55
CA GLY A 86 -3.57 -8.09 1.35
C GLY A 86 -4.00 -6.86 2.14
N HIS A 87 -3.66 -6.78 3.42
CA HIS A 87 -3.96 -5.61 4.24
C HIS A 87 -3.26 -4.34 3.72
N CYS A 88 -2.00 -4.46 3.30
CA CYS A 88 -1.26 -3.34 2.69
C CYS A 88 -1.93 -2.85 1.40
N LEU A 89 -2.42 -3.77 0.55
CA LEU A 89 -3.16 -3.43 -0.66
C LEU A 89 -4.45 -2.65 -0.34
N ILE A 90 -5.20 -3.07 0.67
CA ILE A 90 -6.43 -2.40 1.10
C ILE A 90 -6.13 -0.97 1.56
N VAL A 91 -5.09 -0.78 2.38
CA VAL A 91 -4.66 0.54 2.85
C VAL A 91 -4.25 1.44 1.68
N ALA A 92 -3.41 0.94 0.78
CA ALA A 92 -2.97 1.71 -0.39
C ALA A 92 -4.16 2.08 -1.30
N ALA A 93 -5.09 1.16 -1.52
CA ALA A 93 -6.29 1.42 -2.30
C ALA A 93 -7.19 2.51 -1.68
N ALA A 94 -7.39 2.46 -0.36
CA ALA A 94 -8.15 3.48 0.36
C ALA A 94 -7.50 4.86 0.25
N CYS A 95 -6.17 4.94 0.39
CA CYS A 95 -5.42 6.18 0.23
C CYS A 95 -5.56 6.75 -1.19
N ARG A 96 -5.38 5.92 -2.23
CA ARG A 96 -5.54 6.35 -3.63
C ARG A 96 -6.95 6.83 -3.94
N ALA A 97 -7.96 6.12 -3.45
CA ALA A 97 -9.36 6.52 -3.64
C ALA A 97 -9.62 7.90 -3.04
N GLN A 98 -9.10 8.17 -1.84
CA GLN A 98 -9.26 9.45 -1.17
C GLN A 98 -8.48 10.58 -1.87
N LEU A 99 -7.25 10.31 -2.32
CA LEU A 99 -6.44 11.27 -3.07
C LEU A 99 -7.14 11.66 -4.40
N ALA A 100 -7.64 10.68 -5.14
CA ALA A 100 -8.38 10.92 -6.38
C ALA A 100 -9.69 11.72 -6.13
N ALA A 101 -10.39 11.45 -5.03
CA ALA A 101 -11.57 12.23 -4.65
C ALA A 101 -11.22 13.71 -4.38
N ARG A 102 -10.05 14.00 -3.80
CA ARG A 102 -9.59 15.39 -3.59
C ARG A 102 -9.25 16.10 -4.89
N GLU A 103 -8.58 15.42 -5.81
CA GLU A 103 -8.23 15.98 -7.13
C GLU A 103 -9.47 16.36 -7.95
N THR A 104 -10.55 15.58 -7.85
CA THR A 104 -11.82 15.89 -8.52
C THR A 104 -12.60 17.05 -7.88
N MET A 105 -12.36 17.33 -6.59
CA MET A 105 -12.98 18.42 -5.84
C MET A 105 -12.22 19.74 -5.92
N GLU A 106 -10.95 19.76 -6.37
CA GLU A 106 -10.20 21.00 -6.57
C GLU A 106 -10.77 21.75 -7.80
N PRO A 107 -11.43 22.90 -7.63
CA PRO A 107 -12.03 23.61 -8.77
C PRO A 107 -10.90 24.06 -9.70
N ALA A 108 -11.04 23.76 -10.99
CA ALA A 108 -10.12 24.15 -12.05
C ALA A 108 -9.61 25.58 -11.80
N ARG A 109 -8.33 25.72 -11.40
CA ARG A 109 -7.67 27.01 -11.23
C ARG A 109 -7.90 27.83 -12.49
N ARG A 110 -8.80 28.80 -12.38
CA ARG A 110 -9.21 29.67 -13.49
C ARG A 110 -7.95 30.31 -14.07
N PRO A 111 -7.60 30.10 -15.35
CA PRO A 111 -6.43 30.76 -15.92
C PRO A 111 -6.60 32.28 -15.80
N PRO A 112 -5.52 33.04 -15.56
CA PRO A 112 -5.60 34.48 -15.40
C PRO A 112 -6.25 35.08 -16.65
N ARG A 113 -7.32 35.86 -16.46
CA ARG A 113 -8.00 36.58 -17.55
C ARG A 113 -6.95 37.43 -18.26
N ALA A 114 -6.61 37.05 -19.50
CA ALA A 114 -5.78 37.87 -20.36
C ALA A 114 -6.42 39.26 -20.49
N ASP A 115 -5.70 40.25 -19.99
CA ASP A 115 -6.05 41.66 -20.03
C ASP A 115 -6.31 42.09 -21.48
N ARG A 116 -7.58 42.34 -21.82
CA ARG A 116 -7.97 42.87 -23.13
C ARG A 116 -7.51 44.33 -23.21
N ARG A 117 -6.25 44.56 -23.57
CA ARG A 117 -5.82 45.90 -23.97
C ARG A 117 -6.55 46.32 -25.26
N PRO A 118 -7.17 47.52 -25.30
CA PRO A 118 -7.81 48.01 -26.51
C PRO A 118 -6.72 48.34 -27.55
N ARG A 119 -6.77 47.68 -28.71
CA ARG A 119 -5.96 48.07 -29.87
C ARG A 119 -6.40 49.48 -30.30
N ARG A 120 -5.56 50.48 -30.02
CA ARG A 120 -5.68 51.83 -30.62
C ARG A 120 -5.59 51.68 -32.13
N ARG A 121 -6.60 52.18 -32.83
CA ARG A 121 -6.61 52.39 -34.27
C ARG A 121 -5.55 53.43 -34.63
N VAL A 122 -4.77 53.16 -35.66
CA VAL A 122 -4.08 54.14 -36.50
C VAL A 122 -4.50 53.86 -37.92
#